data_AF-A0A5C7QGM3-F1
#
_entry.id   AF-A0A5C7QGM3-F1
#
_cell.length_a   1.000
_cell.length_b   1.000
_cell.length_c   1.000
_cell.angle_alpha   90.00
_cell.angle_beta   90.00
_cell.angle_gamma   90.00
#
_symmetry.space_group_name_H-M   'P 1'
#
loop_
_entity.id
_entity.type
_entity.pdbx_description
1 polymer ?
#
loop_
_entity_poly.entity_id
_entity_poly.type
_entity_poly.pdbx_seq_one_letter_code
_entity_poly.pdbx_strand_id
1 'polypeptide(L)'
;MPNYKEQAVSGTTWLRAYRLTCNNGHDQKTVWFDEERVILAPDGERITATTIGMGCGATLDAATAATPFALLDDSGSPTGQTATYADAYRLLMSLYYHVATLRDQSEAPGNV
;
A
#
# COMPACT_ATOMS: atom_id res chain seq x y z
N MET A 1 32.98 -18.15 -4.39
CA MET A 1 32.61 -19.33 -5.20
C MET A 1 31.88 -18.85 -6.45
N PRO A 2 32.06 -19.47 -7.62
CA PRO A 2 31.27 -19.12 -8.80
C PRO A 2 29.78 -19.48 -8.60
N ASN A 3 28.88 -18.75 -9.27
CA ASN A 3 27.45 -19.02 -9.22
C ASN A 3 27.15 -20.41 -9.84
N TYR A 4 26.43 -21.28 -9.13
CA TYR A 4 26.05 -22.61 -9.63
C TYR A 4 24.70 -22.54 -10.35
N LYS A 5 24.66 -22.92 -11.63
CA LYS A 5 23.47 -22.87 -12.51
C LYS A 5 22.88 -21.45 -12.70
N GLU A 6 23.74 -20.46 -12.85
CA GLU A 6 23.31 -19.11 -13.22
C GLU A 6 22.64 -19.10 -14.61
N GLN A 7 21.51 -18.40 -14.70
CA GLN A 7 20.77 -18.20 -15.94
C GLN A 7 20.32 -16.74 -16.03
N ALA A 8 20.35 -16.18 -17.24
CA ALA A 8 19.77 -14.87 -17.50
C ALA A 8 18.29 -15.04 -17.85
N VAL A 9 17.41 -14.29 -17.18
CA VAL A 9 15.98 -14.25 -17.48
C VAL A 9 15.65 -12.90 -18.12
N SER A 10 15.02 -12.94 -19.29
CA SER A 10 14.37 -11.79 -19.92
C SER A 10 12.87 -11.81 -19.64
N GLY A 11 12.18 -10.69 -19.76
CA GLY A 11 10.73 -10.65 -19.50
C GLY A 11 10.15 -9.24 -19.41
N THR A 12 8.83 -9.17 -19.34
CA THR A 12 8.13 -7.91 -19.02
C THR A 12 8.33 -7.60 -17.55
N THR A 13 8.81 -6.41 -17.23
CA THR A 13 9.12 -5.99 -15.87
C THR A 13 8.30 -4.78 -15.47
N TRP A 14 7.75 -4.78 -14.25
CA TRP A 14 7.08 -3.61 -13.66
C TRP A 14 7.35 -3.51 -12.16
N LEU A 15 7.15 -2.31 -11.61
CA LEU A 15 7.14 -2.05 -10.18
C LEU A 15 5.70 -1.88 -9.71
N ARG A 16 5.41 -2.38 -8.51
CA ARG A 16 4.13 -2.14 -7.85
C ARG A 16 4.31 -2.12 -6.34
N ALA A 17 3.43 -1.41 -5.65
CA ALA A 17 3.28 -1.57 -4.21
C ALA A 17 2.74 -2.99 -3.92
N TYR A 18 3.39 -3.71 -3.01
CA TYR A 18 2.92 -5.04 -2.56
C TYR A 18 2.53 -5.05 -1.08
N ARG A 19 3.02 -4.06 -0.32
CA ARG A 19 2.68 -3.87 1.08
C ARG A 19 2.46 -2.39 1.37
N LEU A 20 1.40 -2.12 2.10
CA LEU A 20 1.08 -0.81 2.64
C LEU A 20 1.27 -0.86 4.16
N THR A 21 2.05 0.07 4.69
CA THR A 21 2.22 0.29 6.12
C THR A 21 1.73 1.67 6.48
N CYS A 22 0.71 1.75 7.33
CA CYS A 22 0.23 3.00 7.90
C CYS A 22 0.65 3.05 9.37
N ASN A 23 1.52 4.00 9.72
CA ASN A 23 1.84 4.30 11.12
C ASN A 23 0.99 5.48 11.55
N ASN A 24 0.17 5.28 12.59
CA ASN A 24 -0.70 6.31 13.15
C ASN A 24 -0.24 6.69 14.57
N GLY A 25 1.06 7.02 14.70
CA GLY A 25 1.65 7.43 15.96
C GLY A 25 1.01 8.72 16.52
N HIS A 26 1.25 8.95 17.81
CA HIS A 26 0.82 10.17 18.48
C HIS A 26 1.48 11.40 17.88
N ASP A 27 2.82 11.34 17.70
CA ASP A 27 3.63 12.48 17.27
C ASP A 27 3.87 12.51 15.76
N GLN A 28 3.77 11.35 15.10
CA GLN A 28 4.00 11.25 13.66
C GLN A 28 3.06 10.23 13.02
N LYS A 29 2.51 10.62 11.87
CA LYS A 29 1.65 9.78 11.05
C LYS A 29 2.32 9.60 9.68
N THR A 30 2.57 8.36 9.28
CA THR A 30 3.25 8.05 8.02
C THR A 30 2.52 6.95 7.24
N VAL A 31 2.51 7.10 5.93
CA VAL A 31 2.15 6.02 4.99
C VAL A 31 3.41 5.61 4.26
N TRP A 32 3.65 4.31 4.16
CA TRP A 32 4.76 3.71 3.44
C TRP A 32 4.26 2.59 2.53
N PHE A 33 4.69 2.61 1.28
CA PHE A 33 4.44 1.59 0.28
C PHE A 33 5.75 0.86 0.01
N ASP A 34 5.84 -0.40 0.39
CA ASP A 34 6.94 -1.23 -0.06
C ASP A 34 6.65 -1.71 -1.47
N GLU A 35 7.66 -1.56 -2.33
CA GLU A 35 7.56 -1.90 -3.74
C GLU A 35 8.24 -3.23 -4.02
N GLU A 36 7.66 -4.00 -4.92
CA GLU A 36 8.29 -5.19 -5.49
C GLU A 36 8.49 -4.98 -6.98
N ARG A 37 9.61 -5.52 -7.47
CA ARG A 37 9.81 -5.70 -8.91
C ARG A 37 9.23 -7.05 -9.29
N VAL A 38 8.35 -7.04 -10.29
CA VAL A 38 7.80 -8.25 -10.88
C VAL A 38 8.41 -8.42 -12.26
N ILE A 39 8.94 -9.60 -12.53
CA ILE A 39 9.43 -10.02 -13.84
C ILE A 39 8.55 -11.19 -14.29
N LEU A 40 7.88 -11.04 -15.42
CA LEU A 40 7.15 -12.11 -16.09
C LEU A 40 8.02 -12.68 -17.21
N ALA A 41 8.53 -13.88 -17.01
CA ALA A 41 9.35 -14.60 -17.99
C ALA A 41 8.49 -15.12 -19.16
N PRO A 42 9.09 -15.42 -20.34
CA PRO A 42 8.36 -15.88 -21.52
C PRO A 42 7.60 -17.20 -21.34
N ASP A 43 8.04 -18.03 -20.40
CA ASP A 43 7.39 -19.29 -20.02
C ASP A 43 6.21 -19.10 -19.05
N GLY A 44 5.90 -17.85 -18.70
CA GLY A 44 4.84 -17.49 -17.76
C GLY A 44 5.28 -17.55 -16.30
N GLU A 45 6.54 -17.86 -16.00
CA GLU A 45 7.04 -17.80 -14.63
C GLU A 45 7.03 -16.35 -14.13
N ARG A 46 6.52 -16.17 -12.91
CA ARG A 46 6.47 -14.88 -12.25
C ARG A 46 7.54 -14.85 -11.16
N ILE A 47 8.56 -14.03 -11.39
CA ILE A 47 9.65 -13.81 -10.43
C ILE A 47 9.37 -12.48 -9.73
N THR A 48 9.29 -12.51 -8.39
CA THR A 48 9.17 -11.31 -7.57
C THR A 48 10.47 -11.06 -6.82
N ALA A 49 10.95 -9.82 -6.90
CA ALA A 49 12.11 -9.36 -6.16
C ALA A 49 11.68 -8.23 -5.22
N THR A 50 11.65 -8.53 -3.93
CA THR A 50 11.48 -7.54 -2.86
C THR A 50 12.86 -7.09 -2.41
N THR A 51 13.32 -5.94 -2.90
CA THR A 51 14.55 -5.35 -2.37
C THR A 51 14.23 -4.67 -1.05
N ILE A 52 14.93 -5.04 0.03
CA ILE A 52 14.80 -4.37 1.32
C ILE A 52 15.11 -2.88 1.14
N GLY A 53 14.18 -2.01 1.56
CA GLY A 53 14.32 -0.56 1.47
C GLY A 53 13.87 0.06 0.13
N MET A 54 13.34 -0.72 -0.81
CA MET A 54 12.63 -0.17 -1.96
C MET A 54 11.18 0.13 -1.58
N GLY A 55 10.84 1.41 -1.65
CA GLY A 55 9.49 1.89 -1.37
C GLY A 55 9.41 3.40 -1.46
N CYS A 56 8.19 3.90 -1.36
CA CYS A 56 7.91 5.31 -1.28
C CYS A 56 6.90 5.58 -0.17
N GLY A 57 6.92 6.77 0.40
CA GLY A 57 6.04 7.10 1.49
C GLY A 57 5.97 8.59 1.74
N ALA A 58 5.03 8.97 2.60
CA ALA A 58 4.81 10.34 2.99
C ALA A 58 4.45 10.43 4.46
N THR A 59 4.98 11.47 5.11
CA THR A 59 4.54 11.89 6.44
C THR A 59 3.35 12.83 6.26
N LEU A 60 2.32 12.67 7.10
CA LEU A 60 1.27 13.65 7.24
C LEU A 60 1.71 14.73 8.24
N ASP A 61 1.95 15.92 7.73
CA ASP A 61 2.28 17.11 8.51
C ASP A 61 1.56 18.34 7.93
N ALA A 62 1.79 19.52 8.51
CA ALA A 62 1.14 20.76 8.06
C ALA A 62 1.49 21.13 6.60
N ALA A 63 2.63 20.70 6.07
CA ALA A 63 3.05 21.00 4.72
C ALA A 63 2.42 20.05 3.69
N THR A 64 2.24 18.78 4.04
CA THR A 64 1.70 17.75 3.13
C THR A 64 0.18 17.57 3.23
N ALA A 65 -0.43 17.95 4.35
CA ALA A 65 -1.84 17.66 4.63
C ALA A 65 -2.81 18.13 3.54
N ALA A 66 -2.57 19.31 2.97
CA ALA A 66 -3.42 19.91 1.94
C ALA A 66 -2.98 19.56 0.50
N THR A 67 -1.93 18.76 0.31
CA THR A 67 -1.46 18.38 -1.03
C THR A 67 -2.51 17.52 -1.73
N PRO A 68 -3.00 17.91 -2.92
CA PRO A 68 -3.98 17.11 -3.65
C PRO A 68 -3.29 15.97 -4.41
N PHE A 69 -4.01 14.86 -4.58
CA PHE A 69 -3.67 13.78 -5.49
C PHE A 69 -4.94 13.26 -6.19
N ALA A 70 -4.78 12.67 -7.37
CA ALA A 70 -5.89 12.11 -8.12
C ALA A 70 -6.34 10.77 -7.52
N LEU A 71 -7.64 10.57 -7.38
CA LEU A 71 -8.19 9.26 -7.03
C LEU A 71 -8.17 8.35 -8.27
N LEU A 72 -7.58 7.18 -8.12
CA LEU A 72 -7.49 6.15 -9.15
C LEU A 72 -8.58 5.08 -8.94
N ASP A 73 -9.04 4.48 -10.03
CA ASP A 73 -9.88 3.28 -10.01
C ASP A 73 -9.04 1.99 -9.87
N ASP A 74 -9.69 0.83 -9.95
CA ASP A 74 -9.06 -0.49 -9.85
C ASP A 74 -8.14 -0.82 -11.04
N SER A 75 -8.31 -0.14 -12.17
CA SER A 75 -7.43 -0.22 -13.34
C SER A 75 -6.21 0.69 -13.23
N GLY A 76 -6.15 1.56 -12.22
CA GLY A 76 -5.13 2.58 -12.07
C GLY A 76 -5.40 3.86 -12.88
N SER A 77 -6.60 4.00 -13.46
CA SER A 77 -6.99 5.17 -14.24
C SER A 77 -7.55 6.28 -13.35
N PRO A 78 -7.28 7.57 -13.63
CA PRO A 78 -7.86 8.66 -12.87
C PRO A 78 -9.39 8.70 -12.99
N THR A 79 -10.06 8.80 -11.86
CA THR A 79 -11.52 8.92 -11.75
C THR A 79 -12.06 10.32 -12.08
N GLY A 80 -11.17 11.30 -12.28
CA GLY A 80 -11.51 12.73 -12.35
C GLY A 80 -11.75 13.38 -10.99
N GLN A 81 -11.74 12.61 -9.90
CA GLN A 81 -11.83 13.13 -8.54
C GLN A 81 -10.43 13.30 -7.93
N THR A 82 -10.34 14.18 -6.93
CA THR A 82 -9.11 14.40 -6.16
C THR A 82 -9.40 14.25 -4.67
N ALA A 83 -8.36 13.90 -3.92
CA ALA A 83 -8.35 13.89 -2.46
C ALA A 83 -7.06 14.53 -1.95
N THR A 84 -7.04 14.94 -0.69
CA THR A 84 -5.82 15.38 -0.01
C THR A 84 -5.25 14.28 0.88
N TYR A 85 -4.00 14.43 1.31
CA TYR A 85 -3.40 13.52 2.31
C TYR A 85 -4.25 13.50 3.59
N ALA A 86 -4.75 14.66 4.03
CA ALA A 86 -5.66 14.73 5.18
C ALA A 86 -6.94 13.90 4.97
N ASP A 87 -7.52 13.90 3.77
CA ASP A 87 -8.71 13.09 3.46
C ASP A 87 -8.40 11.60 3.50
N ALA A 88 -7.25 11.16 2.97
CA ALA A 88 -6.82 9.77 3.02
C ALA A 88 -6.73 9.25 4.47
N TYR A 89 -6.12 10.02 5.37
CA TYR A 89 -6.03 9.63 6.79
C TYR A 89 -7.40 9.67 7.48
N ARG A 90 -8.27 10.62 7.12
CA ARG A 90 -9.64 10.65 7.64
C ARG A 90 -10.41 9.40 7.23
N LEU A 91 -10.26 8.94 5.98
CA LEU A 91 -10.86 7.70 5.49
C LEU A 91 -10.36 6.47 6.25
N LEU A 92 -9.04 6.36 6.46
CA LEU A 92 -8.46 5.25 7.24
C LEU A 92 -8.95 5.25 8.69
N MET A 93 -9.04 6.43 9.31
CA MET A 93 -9.59 6.58 10.66
C MET A 93 -11.07 6.17 10.71
N SER A 94 -11.88 6.62 9.75
CA SER A 94 -13.30 6.23 9.66
C SER A 94 -13.45 4.72 9.45
N LEU A 95 -12.61 4.12 8.61
CA LEU A 95 -12.59 2.67 8.39
C LEU A 95 -12.25 1.92 9.69
N TYR A 96 -11.28 2.41 10.47
CA TYR A 96 -10.96 1.85 11.78
C TYR A 96 -12.18 1.84 12.72
N TYR A 97 -12.86 2.98 12.88
CA TYR A 97 -14.05 3.04 13.74
C TYR A 97 -15.16 2.11 13.26
N HIS A 98 -15.36 2.00 11.94
CA HIS A 98 -16.31 1.07 11.37
C HIS A 98 -15.99 -0.39 11.72
N VAL A 99 -14.76 -0.86 11.47
CA VAL A 99 -14.37 -2.24 11.77
C VAL A 99 -14.31 -2.53 13.27
N ALA A 100 -13.90 -1.56 14.09
CA ALA A 100 -13.91 -1.68 15.54
C ALA A 100 -15.34 -1.84 16.08
N THR A 101 -16.28 -1.05 15.56
CA THR A 101 -17.71 -1.17 15.92
C THR A 101 -18.24 -2.57 15.59
N LEU A 102 -17.91 -3.12 14.41
CA LEU A 102 -18.33 -4.47 14.03
C LEU A 102 -17.74 -5.54 14.96
N ARG A 103 -16.46 -5.42 15.34
CA ARG A 103 -15.82 -6.31 16.31
C ARG A 103 -16.56 -6.26 17.65
N ASP A 104 -16.77 -5.06 18.18
CA ASP A 104 -17.37 -4.88 19.50
C ASP A 104 -18.84 -5.35 19.53
N GLN A 105 -19.56 -5.23 18.42
CA GLN A 105 -20.91 -5.80 18.26
C GLN A 105 -20.91 -7.33 18.23
N SER A 106 -19.86 -7.95 17.68
CA SER A 106 -19.73 -9.42 17.67
C SER A 106 -19.34 -10.00 19.03
N GLU A 107 -18.74 -9.20 19.91
CA GLU A 107 -18.38 -9.58 21.28
C GLU A 107 -19.48 -9.28 22.31
N ALA A 108 -20.55 -8.55 21.93
CA ALA A 108 -21.70 -8.34 22.79
C ALA A 108 -22.36 -9.71 23.09
N PRO A 109 -22.42 -10.14 24.36
CA PRO A 109 -22.97 -11.45 24.70
C PRO A 109 -24.43 -11.50 24.27
N GLY A 110 -24.76 -12.46 23.42
CA GLY A 110 -26.14 -12.82 23.14
C GLY A 110 -26.85 -13.09 24.45
N ASN A 111 -27.98 -12.40 24.67
CA ASN A 111 -28.92 -12.75 25.72
C ASN A 111 -29.22 -14.25 25.65
N VAL A 112 -29.05 -14.91 26.80
CA VAL A 112 -29.54 -16.26 27.11
C VAL A 112 -31.05 -16.33 26.89
#